data_AF-A0A8T7BMA9-F1
#
_entry.id   AF-A0A8T7BMA9-F1
#
_cell.length_a   1.000
_cell.length_b   1.000
_cell.length_c   1.000
_cell.angle_alpha   90.00
_cell.angle_beta   90.00
_cell.angle_gamma   90.00
#
_symmetry.space_group_name_H-M   'P 1'
#
loop_
_entity.id
_entity.type
_entity.pdbx_description
1 polymer ?
#
loop_
_entity_poly.entity_id
_entity_poly.type
_entity_poly.pdbx_seq_one_letter_code
_entity_poly.pdbx_strand_id
1 'polypeptide(L)'
;MDQLLSNLSLLWEFPIVNLKIIIDGLMIGALFALAAYGLALVWGVMNVKNLAQGDFVIGGGYVSWWLVQQGVPALLGVPAAFIVMWGIGWITYKLVISRVIERDLFTSLLATFGLAIMMAQLLNLMFGSDTQSVDLGFDTLYFADGLIDVPIAKLIGVLMAAALAAGVIIFMKSSRMGQAIRATAQDAR
;
A
#
# COMPACT_ATOMS: atom_id res chain seq x y z
N MET A 1 -6.60 -35.13 9.39
CA MET A 1 -7.83 -34.96 8.57
C MET A 1 -8.96 -34.42 9.44
N ASP A 2 -9.17 -35.00 10.62
CA ASP A 2 -10.28 -34.65 11.52
C ASP A 2 -10.28 -33.20 12.02
N GLN A 3 -9.10 -32.64 12.32
CA GLN A 3 -8.97 -31.24 12.76
C GLN A 3 -9.32 -30.22 11.68
N LEU A 4 -9.12 -30.57 10.40
CA LEU A 4 -9.47 -29.70 9.28
C LEU A 4 -11.00 -29.72 9.07
N LEU A 5 -11.61 -30.90 9.19
CA LEU A 5 -13.06 -31.08 9.13
C LEU A 5 -13.78 -30.39 10.29
N SER A 6 -13.22 -30.43 11.51
CA SER A 6 -13.76 -29.70 12.66
C SER A 6 -13.65 -28.18 12.51
N ASN A 7 -12.57 -27.67 11.93
CA ASN A 7 -12.46 -26.24 11.67
C ASN A 7 -13.43 -25.77 10.57
N LEU A 8 -13.73 -26.62 9.60
CA LEU A 8 -14.69 -26.33 8.53
C LEU A 8 -16.14 -26.38 9.04
N SER A 9 -16.46 -27.25 10.01
CA SER A 9 -17.81 -27.30 10.58
C SER A 9 -18.18 -26.01 11.34
N LEU A 10 -17.19 -25.32 11.92
CA LEU A 10 -17.37 -24.02 12.58
C LEU A 10 -17.99 -22.96 11.65
N LEU A 11 -17.69 -23.02 10.35
CA LEU A 11 -18.27 -22.09 9.38
C LEU A 11 -19.80 -22.25 9.33
N TRP A 12 -20.31 -23.48 9.44
CA TRP A 12 -21.76 -23.74 9.34
C TRP A 12 -22.45 -23.55 10.71
N GLU A 13 -21.73 -23.79 11.80
CA GLU A 13 -22.23 -23.61 13.17
C GLU A 13 -22.36 -22.13 13.57
N PHE A 14 -21.44 -21.27 13.11
CA PHE A 14 -21.41 -19.85 13.45
C PHE A 14 -21.48 -18.96 12.19
N PRO A 15 -22.65 -18.86 11.54
CA PRO A 15 -22.79 -18.12 10.28
C PRO A 15 -22.43 -16.63 10.43
N ILE A 16 -22.56 -16.07 11.63
CA ILE A 16 -22.22 -14.67 11.91
C ILE A 16 -20.70 -14.41 11.94
N VAL A 17 -19.89 -15.42 12.28
CA VAL A 17 -18.43 -15.33 12.25
C VAL A 17 -17.93 -15.29 10.80
N ASN A 18 -18.62 -15.96 9.87
CA ASN A 18 -18.30 -15.86 8.44
C ASN A 18 -18.43 -14.43 7.93
N LEU A 19 -19.44 -13.68 8.41
CA LEU A 19 -19.62 -12.28 8.05
C LEU A 19 -18.42 -11.44 8.51
N LYS A 20 -17.92 -11.67 9.73
CA LYS A 20 -16.69 -11.02 10.21
C LYS A 20 -15.50 -11.30 9.29
N ILE A 21 -15.28 -12.57 8.92
CA ILE A 21 -14.16 -12.96 8.04
C ILE A 21 -14.25 -12.24 6.70
N ILE A 22 -15.45 -12.12 6.12
CA ILE A 22 -15.67 -11.39 4.86
C ILE A 22 -15.35 -9.90 5.05
N ILE A 23 -15.79 -9.28 6.16
CA ILE A 23 -15.52 -7.87 6.45
C ILE A 23 -14.01 -7.63 6.61
N ASP A 24 -13.32 -8.43 7.43
CA ASP A 24 -11.86 -8.32 7.62
C ASP A 24 -11.11 -8.53 6.30
N GLY A 25 -11.54 -9.51 5.50
CA GLY A 25 -11.01 -9.78 4.16
C GLY A 25 -11.21 -8.60 3.19
N LEU A 26 -12.37 -7.95 3.22
CA LEU A 26 -12.65 -6.76 2.42
C LEU A 26 -11.77 -5.58 2.86
N MET A 27 -11.59 -5.39 4.18
CA MET A 27 -10.77 -4.30 4.73
C MET A 27 -9.30 -4.44 4.32
N ILE A 28 -8.70 -5.61 4.50
CA ILE A 28 -7.32 -5.84 4.08
C ILE A 28 -7.19 -5.84 2.55
N GLY A 29 -8.20 -6.37 1.84
CA GLY A 29 -8.27 -6.36 0.38
C GLY A 29 -8.27 -4.95 -0.19
N ALA A 30 -8.98 -4.00 0.42
CA ALA A 30 -8.97 -2.59 0.00
C ALA A 30 -7.58 -1.94 0.14
N LEU A 31 -6.84 -2.27 1.21
CA LEU A 31 -5.47 -1.79 1.40
C LEU A 31 -4.53 -2.37 0.33
N PHE A 32 -4.63 -3.66 0.04
CA PHE A 32 -3.88 -4.28 -1.05
C PHE A 32 -4.27 -3.74 -2.43
N ALA A 33 -5.55 -3.43 -2.65
CA ALA A 33 -6.02 -2.82 -3.88
C ALA A 33 -5.38 -1.44 -4.09
N LEU A 34 -5.24 -0.62 -3.05
CA LEU A 34 -4.54 0.66 -3.14
C LEU A 34 -3.05 0.47 -3.49
N ALA A 35 -2.37 -0.46 -2.83
CA ALA A 35 -0.98 -0.79 -3.14
C ALA A 35 -0.79 -1.26 -4.59
N ALA A 36 -1.70 -2.14 -5.05
CA ALA A 36 -1.73 -2.62 -6.43
C ALA A 36 -2.04 -1.49 -7.43
N TYR A 37 -2.89 -0.53 -7.06
CA TYR A 37 -3.19 0.64 -7.89
C TYR A 37 -1.94 1.49 -8.16
N GLY A 38 -1.10 1.68 -7.15
CA GLY A 38 0.20 2.33 -7.29
C GLY A 38 1.12 1.60 -8.29
N LEU A 39 1.22 0.27 -8.16
CA LEU A 39 1.99 -0.56 -9.09
C LEU A 39 1.44 -0.46 -10.53
N ALA A 40 0.12 -0.55 -10.68
CA ALA A 40 -0.56 -0.49 -11.98
C ALA A 40 -0.35 0.86 -12.68
N LEU A 41 -0.33 1.97 -11.94
CA LEU A 41 -0.03 3.28 -12.50
C LEU A 41 1.43 3.40 -12.94
N VAL A 42 2.36 3.01 -12.09
CA VAL A 42 3.80 3.05 -12.38
C VAL A 42 4.11 2.23 -13.64
N TRP A 43 3.62 1.00 -13.68
CA TRP A 43 3.84 0.12 -14.82
C TRP A 43 3.07 0.59 -16.05
N GLY A 44 1.80 0.98 -15.90
CA GLY A 44 0.94 1.40 -17.00
C GLY A 44 1.39 2.70 -17.69
N VAL A 45 2.14 3.56 -16.99
CA VAL A 45 2.67 4.81 -17.55
C VAL A 45 4.11 4.68 -18.04
N MET A 46 4.99 4.07 -17.24
CA MET A 46 6.43 4.03 -17.54
C MET A 46 6.87 2.77 -18.28
N ASN A 47 6.03 1.73 -18.35
CA ASN A 47 6.38 0.38 -18.82
C ASN A 47 7.60 -0.25 -18.09
N VAL A 48 7.88 0.22 -16.87
CA VAL A 48 8.95 -0.28 -16.00
C VAL A 48 8.33 -1.15 -14.93
N LYS A 49 8.73 -2.43 -14.88
CA LYS A 49 8.33 -3.34 -13.79
C LYS A 49 9.22 -3.06 -12.58
N ASN A 50 8.71 -2.28 -11.64
CA ASN A 50 9.43 -1.93 -10.42
C ASN A 50 9.24 -3.00 -9.33
N LEU A 51 10.26 -3.85 -9.11
CA LEU A 51 10.23 -4.86 -8.05
C LEU A 51 10.28 -4.27 -6.63
N ALA A 52 10.85 -3.07 -6.46
CA ALA A 52 10.95 -2.40 -5.17
C ALA A 52 9.64 -1.75 -4.70
N GLN A 53 8.53 -1.91 -5.45
CA GLN A 53 7.26 -1.26 -5.13
C GLN A 53 6.75 -1.60 -3.72
N GLY A 54 6.91 -2.86 -3.29
CA GLY A 54 6.54 -3.27 -1.94
C GLY A 54 7.33 -2.53 -0.86
N ASP A 55 8.63 -2.33 -1.08
CA ASP A 55 9.50 -1.61 -0.14
C ASP A 55 9.11 -0.13 0.00
N PHE A 56 8.61 0.50 -1.07
CA PHE A 56 8.06 1.86 -0.97
C PHE A 56 6.79 1.92 -0.12
N VAL A 57 5.91 0.91 -0.21
CA VAL A 57 4.71 0.84 0.63
C VAL A 57 5.10 0.66 2.10
N ILE A 58 6.04 -0.25 2.38
CA ILE A 58 6.58 -0.47 3.74
C ILE A 58 7.26 0.80 4.26
N GLY A 59 8.07 1.46 3.44
CA GLY A 59 8.74 2.72 3.77
C GLY A 59 7.76 3.82 4.17
N GLY A 60 6.64 3.96 3.46
CA GLY A 60 5.58 4.89 3.84
C GLY A 60 4.97 4.57 5.21
N GLY A 61 4.77 3.28 5.50
CA GLY A 61 4.35 2.81 6.82
C GLY A 61 5.34 3.20 7.92
N TYR A 62 6.64 2.97 7.71
CA TYR A 62 7.68 3.34 8.67
C TYR A 62 7.80 4.85 8.88
N VAL A 63 7.68 5.67 7.83
CA VAL A 63 7.67 7.13 7.97
C VAL A 63 6.48 7.57 8.82
N SER A 64 5.28 7.02 8.57
CA SER A 64 4.09 7.31 9.36
C SER A 64 4.27 6.89 10.83
N TRP A 65 4.78 5.68 11.08
CA TRP A 65 5.10 5.19 12.41
C TRP A 65 6.10 6.10 13.14
N TRP A 66 7.19 6.47 12.47
CA TRP A 66 8.22 7.32 13.05
C TRP A 66 7.67 8.69 13.44
N LEU A 67 6.83 9.30 12.60
CA LEU A 67 6.17 10.56 12.90
C LEU A 67 5.25 10.47 14.13
N VAL A 68 4.52 9.37 14.26
CA VAL A 68 3.68 9.13 15.45
C VAL A 68 4.53 9.00 16.71
N GLN A 69 5.68 8.31 16.63
CA GLN A 69 6.62 8.24 17.75
C GLN A 69 7.20 9.60 18.14
N GLN A 70 7.27 10.56 17.21
CA GLN A 70 7.65 11.96 17.49
C GLN A 70 6.48 12.80 18.04
N GLY A 71 5.32 12.22 18.29
CA GLY A 71 4.13 12.90 18.81
C GLY A 71 3.23 13.54 17.75
N VAL A 72 3.47 13.29 16.46
CA VAL A 72 2.56 13.75 15.40
C VAL A 72 1.27 12.92 15.45
N PRO A 73 0.07 13.54 15.39
CA PRO A 73 -1.18 12.80 15.32
C PRO A 73 -1.19 11.84 14.13
N ALA A 74 -1.60 10.60 14.35
CA ALA A 74 -1.43 9.54 13.35
C ALA A 74 -2.13 9.82 12.02
N LEU A 75 -3.27 10.52 12.03
CA LEU A 75 -3.97 10.91 10.81
C LEU A 75 -3.19 11.98 10.01
N LEU A 76 -2.42 12.84 10.68
CA LEU A 76 -1.51 13.81 10.04
C LEU A 76 -0.20 13.15 9.57
N GLY A 77 0.15 12.00 10.14
CA GLY A 77 1.26 11.17 9.67
C GLY A 77 1.10 10.75 8.20
N VAL A 78 -0.14 10.53 7.74
CA VAL A 78 -0.43 10.11 6.36
C VAL A 78 -0.01 11.15 5.31
N PRO A 79 -0.49 12.42 5.33
CA PRO A 79 -0.06 13.42 4.35
C PRO A 79 1.43 13.78 4.49
N ALA A 80 1.99 13.76 5.69
CA ALA A 80 3.41 13.98 5.89
C ALA A 80 4.25 12.85 5.27
N ALA A 81 3.86 11.59 5.49
CA ALA A 81 4.47 10.43 4.85
C ALA A 81 4.36 10.49 3.32
N PHE A 82 3.23 10.96 2.78
CA PHE A 82 3.08 11.19 1.35
C PHE A 82 4.13 12.17 0.80
N ILE A 83 4.37 13.30 1.47
CA ILE A 83 5.38 14.29 1.04
C ILE A 83 6.79 13.71 1.08
N VAL A 84 7.13 13.01 2.17
CA VAL A 84 8.45 12.37 2.33
C VAL A 84 8.67 11.29 1.27
N MET A 85 7.68 10.42 1.07
CA MET A 85 7.76 9.34 0.08
C MET A 85 7.73 9.85 -1.35
N TRP A 86 7.06 10.97 -1.63
CA TRP A 86 7.17 11.65 -2.92
C TRP A 86 8.62 12.10 -3.19
N GLY A 87 9.30 12.66 -2.19
CA GLY A 87 10.71 13.03 -2.28
C GLY A 87 11.62 11.82 -2.53
N ILE A 88 11.44 10.73 -1.77
CA ILE A 88 12.19 9.48 -1.94
C ILE A 88 11.95 8.88 -3.34
N GLY A 89 10.70 8.86 -3.78
CA GLY A 89 10.31 8.40 -5.11
C GLY A 89 10.94 9.23 -6.23
N TRP A 90 10.95 10.56 -6.09
CA TRP A 90 11.59 11.47 -7.04
C TRP A 90 13.10 11.25 -7.13
N ILE A 91 13.78 11.11 -5.99
CA ILE A 91 15.22 10.83 -5.93
C ILE A 91 15.51 9.48 -6.61
N THR A 92 14.74 8.45 -6.27
CA THR A 92 14.86 7.12 -6.88
C THR A 92 14.64 7.18 -8.39
N TYR A 93 13.65 7.94 -8.83
CA TYR A 93 13.38 8.13 -10.25
C TYR A 93 14.59 8.75 -10.96
N LYS A 94 15.11 9.87 -10.45
CA LYS A 94 16.22 10.60 -11.06
C LYS A 94 17.55 9.82 -11.02
N LEU A 95 17.77 9.00 -9.99
CA LEU A 95 19.03 8.29 -9.79
C LEU A 95 19.04 6.91 -10.47
N VAL A 96 17.94 6.18 -10.42
CA VAL A 96 17.90 4.78 -10.89
C VAL A 96 16.97 4.66 -12.09
N ILE A 97 15.68 4.98 -11.93
CA ILE A 97 14.66 4.63 -12.93
C ILE A 97 14.88 5.34 -14.26
N SER A 98 15.24 6.62 -14.26
CA SER A 98 15.46 7.41 -15.48
C SER A 98 16.63 6.88 -16.33
N ARG A 99 17.56 6.12 -15.73
CA ARG A 99 18.69 5.50 -16.45
C ARG A 99 18.35 4.15 -17.07
N VAL A 100 17.30 3.50 -16.59
CA VAL A 100 16.91 2.13 -17.01
C VAL A 100 15.59 2.08 -17.78
N ILE A 101 14.79 3.15 -17.76
CA ILE A 101 13.51 3.25 -18.47
C ILE A 101 13.61 3.09 -20.00
N GLU A 102 14.81 3.31 -20.58
CA GLU A 102 15.07 3.11 -22.00
C GLU A 102 15.78 1.80 -22.34
N ARG A 103 16.04 0.97 -21.31
CA ARG A 103 16.72 -0.30 -21.46
C ARG A 103 15.71 -1.44 -21.60
N ASP A 104 16.22 -2.61 -21.96
CA ASP A 104 15.43 -3.82 -22.05
C ASP A 104 14.83 -4.21 -20.68
N LEU A 105 13.79 -5.05 -20.72
CA LEU A 105 13.06 -5.48 -19.53
C LEU A 105 13.98 -6.12 -18.47
N PHE A 106 14.96 -6.91 -18.89
CA PHE A 106 15.85 -7.61 -17.97
C PHE A 106 16.75 -6.62 -17.21
N THR A 107 17.33 -5.64 -17.91
CA THR A 107 18.10 -4.56 -17.28
C THR A 107 17.27 -3.77 -16.26
N SER A 108 16.03 -3.44 -16.58
CA SER A 108 15.12 -2.75 -15.65
C SER A 108 14.79 -3.61 -14.42
N LEU A 109 14.53 -4.90 -14.60
CA LEU A 109 14.24 -5.82 -13.49
C LEU A 109 15.46 -5.98 -12.59
N LEU A 110 16.66 -6.15 -13.16
CA LEU A 110 17.90 -6.28 -12.40
C LEU A 110 18.17 -5.02 -11.54
N ALA A 111 17.98 -3.83 -12.12
CA ALA A 111 18.15 -2.57 -11.40
C ALA A 111 17.14 -2.41 -10.26
N THR A 112 15.86 -2.73 -10.51
CA THR A 112 14.81 -2.61 -9.49
C THR A 112 14.87 -3.71 -8.42
N PHE A 113 15.44 -4.88 -8.74
CA PHE A 113 15.76 -5.91 -7.76
C PHE A 113 16.90 -5.48 -6.84
N GLY A 114 17.98 -4.92 -7.40
CA GLY A 114 19.05 -4.33 -6.59
C GLY A 114 18.55 -3.19 -5.70
N LEU A 115 17.65 -2.35 -6.22
CA LEU A 115 16.97 -1.31 -5.46
C LEU A 115 16.11 -1.90 -4.32
N ALA A 116 15.38 -2.99 -4.57
CA ALA A 116 14.56 -3.64 -3.55
C ALA A 116 15.42 -4.16 -2.39
N ILE A 117 16.53 -4.85 -2.67
CA ILE A 117 17.48 -5.33 -1.65
C ILE A 117 18.05 -4.15 -0.85
N MET A 118 18.48 -3.09 -1.55
CA MET A 118 19.01 -1.89 -0.90
C MET A 118 17.97 -1.23 0.01
N MET A 119 16.74 -1.05 -0.47
CA MET A 119 15.64 -0.47 0.30
C MET A 119 15.30 -1.32 1.52
N ALA A 120 15.14 -2.63 1.35
CA ALA A 120 14.88 -3.56 2.44
C ALA A 120 15.96 -3.46 3.53
N GLN A 121 17.25 -3.42 3.14
CA GLN A 121 18.34 -3.30 4.10
C GLN A 121 18.41 -1.93 4.76
N LEU A 122 18.14 -0.84 4.03
CA LEU A 122 18.08 0.50 4.59
C LEU A 122 16.95 0.63 5.63
N LEU A 123 15.77 0.11 5.31
CA LEU A 123 14.64 0.08 6.25
C LEU A 123 14.98 -0.74 7.49
N ASN A 124 15.62 -1.89 7.32
CA ASN A 124 16.07 -2.73 8.43
C ASN A 124 17.11 -2.03 9.31
N LEU A 125 18.06 -1.30 8.72
CA LEU A 125 19.07 -0.54 9.47
C LEU A 125 18.47 0.64 10.25
N MET A 126 17.45 1.30 9.70
CA MET A 126 16.82 2.47 10.33
C MET A 126 15.78 2.10 11.39
N PHE A 127 14.99 1.03 11.17
CA PHE A 127 13.81 0.71 11.97
C PHE A 127 13.88 -0.65 12.69
N GLY A 128 14.92 -1.44 12.41
CA GLY A 128 15.10 -2.79 12.95
C GLY A 128 14.44 -3.89 12.10
N SER A 129 14.59 -5.13 12.54
CA SER A 129 13.99 -6.32 11.93
C SER A 129 12.57 -6.61 12.42
N ASP A 130 12.18 -6.00 13.52
CA ASP A 130 10.91 -6.28 14.18
C ASP A 130 9.76 -5.50 13.55
N THR A 131 8.58 -6.10 13.55
CA THR A 131 7.36 -5.47 13.06
C THR A 131 6.97 -4.31 13.97
N GLN A 132 6.90 -3.10 13.41
CA GLN A 132 6.49 -1.92 14.12
C GLN A 132 4.98 -1.71 13.97
N SER A 133 4.28 -1.53 15.11
CA SER A 133 2.84 -1.26 15.14
C SER A 133 2.59 0.11 15.74
N VAL A 134 1.60 0.83 15.20
CA VAL A 134 1.14 2.11 15.74
C VAL A 134 -0.20 1.87 16.43
N ASP A 135 -0.30 2.29 17.70
CA ASP A 135 -1.61 2.49 18.31
C ASP A 135 -2.17 3.84 17.87
N LEU A 136 -3.30 3.81 17.17
CA LEU A 136 -3.95 4.99 16.63
C LEU A 136 -4.89 5.64 17.65
N GLY A 137 -5.12 5.01 18.81
CA GLY A 137 -6.05 5.50 19.84
C GLY A 137 -7.51 5.48 19.40
N PHE A 138 -7.84 4.72 18.35
CA PHE A 138 -9.20 4.55 17.87
C PHE A 138 -9.83 3.30 18.47
N ASP A 139 -11.08 3.45 18.93
CA ASP A 139 -11.86 2.34 19.45
C ASP A 139 -12.17 1.28 18.40
N THR A 140 -12.57 0.12 18.88
CA THR A 140 -13.10 -0.97 18.06
C THR A 140 -14.61 -1.02 18.20
N LEU A 141 -15.33 -1.05 17.08
CA LEU A 141 -16.79 -1.22 17.08
C LEU A 141 -17.12 -2.70 17.24
N TYR A 142 -18.03 -3.01 18.15
CA TYR A 142 -18.50 -4.37 18.38
C TYR A 142 -19.95 -4.50 17.92
N PHE A 143 -20.23 -5.52 17.12
CA PHE A 143 -21.57 -5.89 16.68
C PHE A 143 -21.87 -7.34 17.09
N ALA A 144 -23.17 -7.70 17.10
CA ALA A 144 -23.65 -9.04 17.42
C ALA A 144 -23.08 -9.58 18.75
N ASP A 145 -23.31 -8.84 19.84
CA ASP A 145 -22.82 -9.17 21.19
C ASP A 145 -21.31 -9.44 21.30
N GLY A 146 -20.52 -8.77 20.44
CA GLY A 146 -19.06 -8.89 20.43
C GLY A 146 -18.51 -9.97 19.50
N LEU A 147 -19.37 -10.68 18.75
CA LEU A 147 -18.94 -11.68 17.76
C LEU A 147 -18.29 -11.06 16.51
N ILE A 148 -18.57 -9.77 16.25
CA ILE A 148 -17.99 -9.03 15.13
C ILE A 148 -17.30 -7.77 15.67
N ASP A 149 -15.98 -7.78 15.71
CA ASP A 149 -15.15 -6.59 15.93
C ASP A 149 -14.73 -5.94 14.60
N VAL A 150 -14.93 -4.63 14.51
CA VAL A 150 -14.54 -3.78 13.39
C VAL A 150 -13.68 -2.63 13.93
N PRO A 151 -12.35 -2.72 13.81
CA PRO A 151 -11.46 -1.64 14.23
C PRO A 151 -11.70 -0.38 13.39
N ILE A 152 -11.99 0.76 14.05
CA ILE A 152 -12.23 2.04 13.37
C ILE A 152 -11.01 2.44 12.52
N ALA A 153 -9.80 2.15 13.01
CA ALA A 153 -8.55 2.31 12.28
C ALA A 153 -8.56 1.66 10.89
N LYS A 154 -9.01 0.39 10.79
CA LYS A 154 -9.10 -0.33 9.51
C LYS A 154 -10.15 0.32 8.61
N LEU A 155 -11.29 0.73 9.17
CA LEU A 155 -12.36 1.40 8.42
C LEU A 155 -11.89 2.73 7.82
N ILE A 156 -11.19 3.56 8.60
CA ILE A 156 -10.54 4.79 8.11
C ILE A 156 -9.56 4.46 7.00
N GLY A 157 -8.75 3.41 7.15
CA GLY A 157 -7.85 2.91 6.10
C GLY A 157 -8.56 2.58 4.79
N VAL A 158 -9.68 1.86 4.85
CA VAL A 158 -10.51 1.54 3.66
C VAL A 158 -11.07 2.81 3.02
N LEU A 159 -11.60 3.72 3.81
CA LEU A 159 -12.16 4.99 3.30
C LEU A 159 -11.08 5.83 2.63
N MET A 160 -9.89 5.93 3.23
CA MET A 160 -8.75 6.61 2.63
C MET A 160 -8.29 5.93 1.35
N ALA A 161 -8.21 4.59 1.33
CA ALA A 161 -7.85 3.83 0.14
C ALA A 161 -8.83 4.08 -1.02
N ALA A 162 -10.13 4.02 -0.75
CA ALA A 162 -11.16 4.32 -1.74
C ALA A 162 -11.09 5.77 -2.23
N ALA A 163 -10.93 6.74 -1.31
CA ALA A 163 -10.82 8.16 -1.64
C ALA A 163 -9.58 8.46 -2.50
N LEU A 164 -8.41 7.90 -2.15
CA LEU A 164 -7.18 8.07 -2.92
C LEU A 164 -7.28 7.40 -4.29
N ALA A 165 -7.79 6.17 -4.37
CA ALA A 165 -7.99 5.49 -5.65
C ALA A 165 -8.93 6.29 -6.56
N ALA A 166 -10.08 6.74 -6.04
CA ALA A 166 -11.01 7.61 -6.77
C ALA A 166 -10.35 8.93 -7.19
N GLY A 167 -9.60 9.56 -6.29
CA GLY A 167 -8.86 10.79 -6.54
C GLY A 167 -7.88 10.65 -7.69
N VAL A 168 -7.10 9.56 -7.72
CA VAL A 168 -6.16 9.31 -8.80
C VAL A 168 -6.88 8.96 -10.11
N ILE A 169 -7.97 8.19 -10.08
CA ILE A 169 -8.79 7.92 -11.28
C ILE A 169 -9.29 9.23 -11.89
N ILE A 170 -9.87 10.10 -11.04
CA ILE A 170 -10.40 11.40 -11.47
C ILE A 170 -9.25 12.25 -12.02
N PHE A 171 -8.14 12.38 -11.29
CA PHE A 171 -6.96 13.12 -11.73
C PHE A 171 -6.47 12.66 -13.11
N MET A 172 -6.34 11.35 -13.32
CA MET A 172 -5.88 10.79 -14.59
C MET A 172 -6.87 11.05 -15.73
N LYS A 173 -8.18 11.07 -15.45
CA LYS A 173 -9.23 11.26 -16.47
C LYS A 173 -9.49 12.74 -16.80
N SER A 174 -9.57 13.61 -15.79
CA SER A 174 -10.08 14.97 -15.93
C SER A 174 -8.99 16.04 -15.97
N SER A 175 -7.82 15.81 -15.35
CA SER A 175 -6.77 16.85 -15.31
C SER A 175 -5.96 16.88 -16.60
N ARG A 176 -5.51 18.08 -17.00
CA ARG A 176 -4.62 18.26 -18.16
C ARG A 176 -3.33 17.47 -18.02
N MET A 177 -2.76 17.43 -16.81
CA MET A 177 -1.54 16.67 -16.52
C MET A 177 -1.77 15.16 -16.63
N GLY A 178 -2.86 14.64 -16.06
CA GLY A 178 -3.24 13.23 -16.17
C GLY A 178 -3.51 12.80 -17.62
N GLN A 179 -4.18 13.65 -18.39
CA GLN A 179 -4.40 13.43 -19.83
C GLN A 179 -3.08 13.40 -20.61
N ALA A 180 -2.16 14.32 -20.33
CA ALA A 180 -0.83 14.34 -20.95
C ALA A 180 -0.03 13.08 -20.62
N ILE A 181 -0.03 12.64 -19.34
CA ILE A 181 0.65 11.41 -18.90
C ILE A 181 0.11 10.18 -19.67
N ARG A 182 -1.21 10.07 -19.82
CA ARG A 182 -1.80 8.95 -20.58
C ARG A 182 -1.47 9.03 -22.06
N ALA A 183 -1.47 10.23 -22.65
CA ALA A 183 -1.11 10.41 -24.05
C ALA A 183 0.34 9.96 -24.30
N THR A 184 1.29 10.32 -23.43
CA THR A 184 2.69 9.88 -23.55
C THR A 184 2.86 8.37 -23.32
N ALA A 185 2.00 7.76 -22.49
CA ALA A 185 2.06 6.31 -22.25
C ALA A 185 1.49 5.49 -23.42
N GLN A 186 0.59 6.07 -24.22
CA GLN A 186 0.01 5.45 -25.41
C GLN A 186 0.86 5.67 -26.67
N ASP A 187 1.82 6.59 -26.62
CA ASP A 187 2.79 6.78 -27.68
C ASP A 187 3.71 5.57 -27.71
N ALA A 188 3.48 4.70 -28.71
CA ALA A 188 4.25 3.48 -28.86
C ALA A 188 5.68 3.86 -29.26
N ARG A 189 6.64 3.48 -28.42
CA ARG A 189 8.06 3.52 -28.76
C ARG A 189 8.40 2.65 -29.96
#